data_AF-A0AAE2HW60-F1
#
_entry.id   AF-A0AAE2HW60-F1
#
_cell.length_a   1.000
_cell.length_b   1.000
_cell.length_c   1.000
_cell.angle_alpha   90.00
_cell.angle_beta   90.00
_cell.angle_gamma   90.00
#
_symmetry.space_group_name_H-M   'P 1'
#
loop_
_entity.id
_entity.type
_entity.pdbx_description
1 polymer ?
#
loop_
_entity_poly.entity_id
_entity_poly.type
_entity_poly.pdbx_seq_one_letter_code
_entity_poly.pdbx_strand_id
1 'polypeptide(L)'
;MFIAVGSGAVGYAIGSDESATSGTETAASPEYSYPPTTGVSTVPVTAADFSLSVLTEEKKCFGSAGCLVTVSLEPTFKGASSVLTDRSFKVLYEIDGGEDPILDKFTMVGTQVTIDQSTSVETPSSDTEVTARVTQVVETTDEG
;
A
#
# COMPACT_ATOMS: atom_id res chain seq x y z
N MET A 1 31.85 48.03 -13.31
CA MET A 1 31.51 46.93 -14.24
C MET A 1 32.63 46.79 -15.26
N PHE A 2 33.50 45.82 -15.05
CA PHE A 2 34.16 45.04 -16.10
C PHE A 2 34.41 43.66 -15.48
N ILE A 3 33.78 42.66 -16.08
CA ILE A 3 33.86 41.24 -15.71
C ILE A 3 34.90 40.61 -16.63
N ALA A 4 35.71 39.69 -16.11
CA ALA A 4 36.32 38.65 -16.93
C ALA A 4 36.30 37.31 -16.16
N VAL A 5 35.43 36.42 -16.65
CA VAL A 5 35.29 35.02 -16.28
C VAL A 5 36.20 34.20 -17.19
N GLY A 6 36.86 33.18 -16.65
CA GLY A 6 37.60 32.19 -17.43
C GLY A 6 37.82 30.92 -16.63
N SER A 7 36.84 30.02 -16.63
CA SER A 7 36.91 28.69 -16.03
C SER A 7 37.36 27.68 -17.07
N GLY A 8 38.44 26.95 -16.81
CA GLY A 8 38.77 25.72 -17.54
C GLY A 8 40.24 25.33 -17.46
N ALA A 9 40.53 24.24 -16.76
CA ALA A 9 41.58 23.29 -17.13
C ALA A 9 41.39 21.96 -16.38
N VAL A 10 41.21 20.90 -17.15
CA VAL A 10 41.37 19.50 -16.76
C VAL A 10 42.86 19.18 -16.67
N GLY A 11 43.25 18.33 -15.71
CA GLY A 11 44.62 17.82 -15.62
C GLY A 11 44.65 16.48 -14.90
N TYR A 12 44.96 15.41 -15.65
CA TYR A 12 45.33 14.10 -15.12
C TYR A 12 46.85 14.05 -15.02
N ALA A 13 47.39 13.62 -13.87
CA ALA A 13 48.82 13.34 -13.72
C ALA A 13 49.04 11.83 -13.71
N ILE A 14 49.92 11.38 -14.61
CA ILE A 14 50.53 10.04 -14.65
C ILE A 14 52.00 10.15 -14.25
N GLY A 15 52.50 9.16 -13.52
CA GLY A 15 53.92 8.93 -13.20
C GLY A 15 54.14 8.70 -11.71
N SER A 16 55.05 7.85 -11.23
CA SER A 16 55.81 6.75 -11.83
C SER A 16 56.51 6.06 -10.64
N ASP A 17 56.35 4.73 -10.58
CA ASP A 17 57.30 3.70 -10.14
C ASP A 17 57.89 3.62 -8.70
N GLU A 18 57.75 2.39 -8.16
CA GLU A 18 58.60 1.62 -7.22
C GLU A 18 58.39 1.68 -5.68
N SER A 19 57.59 0.71 -5.23
CA SER A 19 57.79 -0.28 -4.13
C SER A 19 58.61 0.09 -2.90
N ALA A 20 57.92 0.17 -1.75
CA ALA A 20 58.38 -0.45 -0.50
C ALA A 20 57.23 -0.67 0.51
N THR A 21 57.13 -1.92 0.95
CA THR A 21 56.78 -2.40 2.31
C THR A 21 55.38 -2.18 2.90
N SER A 22 54.86 -3.32 3.39
CA SER A 22 53.68 -3.60 4.19
C SER A 22 53.28 -2.55 5.23
N GLY A 23 51.98 -2.27 5.24
CA GLY A 23 51.21 -1.86 6.41
C GLY A 23 49.80 -2.42 6.26
N THR A 24 49.56 -3.58 6.88
CA THR A 24 48.20 -4.07 7.12
C THR A 24 47.51 -3.10 8.06
N GLU A 25 46.53 -2.36 7.55
CA GLU A 25 45.53 -1.71 8.39
C GLU A 25 44.15 -2.16 7.91
N THR A 26 43.78 -3.36 8.33
CA THR A 26 42.37 -3.76 8.39
C THR A 26 41.72 -2.82 9.40
N ALA A 27 40.98 -1.85 8.88
CA ALA A 27 40.08 -1.04 9.69
C ALA A 27 39.07 -1.98 10.37
N ALA A 28 39.22 -2.16 11.68
CA ALA A 28 38.23 -2.85 12.49
C ALA A 28 36.94 -2.00 12.50
N SER A 29 35.95 -2.45 11.74
CA SER A 29 34.59 -1.94 11.83
C SER A 29 34.00 -2.35 13.19
N PRO A 30 33.34 -1.46 13.93
CA PRO A 30 32.70 -1.85 15.18
C PRO A 30 31.57 -2.85 14.89
N GLU A 31 31.76 -4.11 15.30
CA GLU A 31 30.65 -5.07 15.35
C GLU A 31 29.65 -4.62 16.40
N TYR A 32 28.60 -3.93 15.97
CA TYR A 32 27.38 -3.79 16.74
C TYR A 32 26.73 -5.18 16.84
N SER A 33 26.98 -5.87 17.96
CA SER A 33 26.22 -7.05 18.34
C SER A 33 24.84 -6.60 18.80
N TYR A 34 23.87 -6.60 17.88
CA TYR A 34 22.47 -6.50 18.23
C TYR A 34 22.05 -7.80 18.90
N PRO A 35 21.29 -7.76 20.02
CA PRO A 35 20.69 -8.98 20.55
C PRO A 35 19.86 -9.64 19.44
N PRO A 36 19.82 -10.98 19.33
CA PRO A 36 18.92 -11.62 18.39
C PRO A 36 17.50 -11.16 18.73
N THR A 37 16.91 -10.33 17.87
CA THR A 37 15.47 -10.11 17.90
C THR A 37 14.86 -11.48 17.67
N THR A 38 14.25 -12.05 18.71
CA THR A 38 13.33 -13.17 18.60
C THR A 38 12.14 -12.66 17.79
N GLY A 39 12.30 -12.62 16.47
CA GLY A 39 11.27 -12.19 15.55
C GLY A 39 10.16 -13.24 15.61
N VAL A 40 9.06 -12.91 16.27
CA VAL A 40 7.80 -13.56 15.97
C VAL A 40 7.58 -13.30 14.48
N SER A 41 7.67 -14.34 13.66
CA SER A 41 7.37 -14.27 12.24
C SER A 41 5.88 -14.04 12.10
N THR A 42 5.43 -12.80 12.17
CA THR A 42 4.05 -12.42 11.91
C THR A 42 3.77 -12.60 10.43
N VAL A 43 2.75 -13.39 10.10
CA VAL A 43 2.31 -13.55 8.71
C VAL A 43 1.79 -12.18 8.25
N PRO A 44 2.39 -11.57 7.20
CA PRO A 44 1.93 -10.29 6.70
C PRO A 44 0.54 -10.44 6.10
N VAL A 45 -0.33 -9.49 6.39
CA VAL A 45 -1.68 -9.40 5.82
C VAL A 45 -1.65 -8.34 4.73
N THR A 46 -2.07 -8.70 3.52
CA THR A 46 -1.98 -7.86 2.33
C THR A 46 -3.35 -7.68 1.69
N ALA A 47 -3.45 -6.75 0.72
CA ALA A 47 -4.69 -6.54 -0.04
C ALA A 47 -5.19 -7.79 -0.76
N ALA A 48 -4.28 -8.67 -1.22
CA ALA A 48 -4.62 -9.89 -1.93
C ALA A 48 -5.33 -10.93 -1.05
N ASP A 49 -5.17 -10.83 0.27
CA ASP A 49 -5.82 -11.70 1.25
C ASP A 49 -7.30 -11.35 1.46
N PHE A 50 -7.79 -10.28 0.85
CA PHE A 50 -9.19 -9.86 0.93
C PHE A 50 -9.92 -10.04 -0.41
N SER A 51 -11.21 -10.33 -0.32
CA SER A 51 -12.19 -10.19 -1.40
C SER A 51 -13.26 -9.23 -0.96
N LEU A 52 -13.79 -8.43 -1.88
CA LEU A 52 -15.00 -7.65 -1.67
C LEU A 52 -16.08 -8.18 -2.59
N SER A 53 -17.18 -8.64 -2.01
CA SER A 53 -18.39 -8.95 -2.77
C SER A 53 -19.26 -7.69 -2.81
N VAL A 54 -19.72 -7.31 -4.00
CA VAL A 54 -20.65 -6.20 -4.19
C VAL A 54 -22.06 -6.76 -4.25
N LEU A 55 -22.94 -6.28 -3.37
CA LEU A 55 -24.36 -6.62 -3.36
C LEU A 55 -25.14 -5.40 -3.81
N THR A 56 -25.85 -5.51 -4.93
CA THR A 56 -26.75 -4.45 -5.38
C THR A 56 -28.05 -4.51 -4.58
N GLU A 57 -28.30 -3.49 -3.78
CA GLU A 57 -29.54 -3.36 -2.99
C GLU A 57 -30.64 -2.68 -3.80
N GLU A 58 -30.30 -1.64 -4.54
CA GLU A 58 -31.23 -0.89 -5.37
C GLU A 58 -30.56 -0.47 -6.70
N LYS A 59 -31.32 -0.49 -7.78
CA LYS A 59 -30.89 0.03 -9.08
C LYS A 59 -32.02 0.79 -9.75
N LYS A 60 -31.79 2.08 -10.02
CA LYS A 60 -32.73 2.96 -10.69
C LYS A 60 -32.10 3.59 -11.92
N CYS A 61 -32.64 3.24 -13.09
CA CYS A 61 -32.12 3.70 -14.38
C CYS A 61 -32.98 4.81 -14.97
N PHE A 62 -32.33 5.80 -15.57
CA PHE A 62 -32.95 6.99 -16.16
C PHE A 62 -32.83 7.01 -17.70
N GLY A 63 -32.81 5.82 -18.31
CA GLY A 63 -32.59 5.65 -19.75
C GLY A 63 -31.13 5.89 -20.11
N SER A 64 -30.88 6.71 -21.13
CA SER A 64 -29.53 7.01 -21.62
C SER A 64 -28.67 7.86 -20.67
N ALA A 65 -29.25 8.36 -19.57
CA ALA A 65 -28.53 9.12 -18.54
C ALA A 65 -27.81 8.22 -17.53
N GLY A 66 -27.94 6.89 -17.64
CA GLY A 66 -27.30 5.95 -16.73
C GLY A 66 -28.21 5.46 -15.60
N CYS A 67 -27.61 4.86 -14.57
CA CYS A 67 -28.32 4.34 -13.41
C CYS A 67 -27.69 4.77 -12.09
N LEU A 68 -28.53 5.12 -11.12
CA LEU A 68 -28.15 5.21 -9.73
C LEU A 68 -28.27 3.83 -9.09
N VAL A 69 -27.14 3.28 -8.62
CA VAL A 69 -27.06 1.94 -8.03
C VAL A 69 -26.63 2.09 -6.58
N THR A 70 -27.43 1.59 -5.65
CA THR A 70 -27.04 1.48 -4.24
C THR A 70 -26.49 0.09 -3.99
N VAL A 71 -25.26 0.03 -3.51
CA VAL A 71 -24.54 -1.21 -3.25
C VAL A 71 -24.05 -1.30 -1.81
N SER A 72 -24.00 -2.53 -1.30
CA SER A 72 -23.33 -2.88 -0.04
C SER A 72 -22.13 -3.76 -0.33
N LEU A 73 -21.14 -3.73 0.55
CA LEU A 73 -19.92 -4.51 0.42
C LEU A 73 -19.81 -5.56 1.52
N GLU A 74 -19.50 -6.79 1.13
CA GLU A 74 -19.19 -7.88 2.05
C GLU A 74 -17.71 -8.27 1.92
N PRO A 75 -16.84 -7.78 2.83
CA PRO A 75 -15.45 -8.18 2.86
C PRO A 75 -15.27 -9.59 3.39
N THR A 76 -14.43 -10.36 2.70
CA THR A 76 -14.05 -11.72 3.10
C THR A 76 -12.53 -11.83 3.15
N PHE A 77 -12.01 -12.28 4.29
CA PHE A 77 -10.60 -12.64 4.42
C PHE A 77 -10.38 -14.09 3.94
N LYS A 78 -9.48 -14.28 2.98
CA LYS A 78 -9.17 -15.57 2.34
C LYS A 78 -8.13 -16.40 3.12
N GLY A 79 -7.36 -15.75 4.00
CA GLY A 79 -6.36 -16.40 4.83
C GLY A 79 -6.95 -17.12 6.04
N ALA A 80 -6.08 -17.72 6.85
CA ALA A 80 -6.49 -18.35 8.10
C ALA A 80 -6.92 -17.28 9.13
N SER A 81 -8.12 -17.39 9.69
CA SER A 81 -8.66 -16.41 10.65
C SER A 81 -7.79 -16.22 11.90
N SER A 82 -7.01 -17.24 12.29
CA SER A 82 -6.02 -17.15 13.37
C SER A 82 -4.93 -16.10 13.14
N VAL A 83 -4.69 -15.71 11.87
CA VAL A 83 -3.74 -14.64 11.50
C VAL A 83 -4.25 -13.27 11.93
N LEU A 84 -5.58 -13.11 12.08
CA LEU A 84 -6.22 -11.84 12.42
C LEU A 84 -6.41 -11.66 13.93
N THR A 85 -6.34 -12.74 14.71
CA THR A 85 -6.59 -12.70 16.17
C THR A 85 -5.72 -11.64 16.85
N ASP A 86 -6.34 -10.82 17.69
CA ASP A 86 -5.72 -9.70 18.42
C ASP A 86 -5.05 -8.63 17.55
N ARG A 87 -5.35 -8.60 16.24
CA ARG A 87 -4.85 -7.59 15.31
C ARG A 87 -5.97 -6.71 14.79
N SER A 88 -5.64 -5.46 14.52
CA SER A 88 -6.56 -4.47 13.98
C SER A 88 -6.04 -3.96 12.65
N PHE A 89 -6.94 -3.77 11.69
CA PHE A 89 -6.60 -3.33 10.34
C PHE A 89 -7.51 -2.20 9.88
N LYS A 90 -6.91 -1.25 9.16
CA LYS A 90 -7.59 -0.31 8.27
C LYS A 90 -7.39 -0.80 6.84
N VAL A 91 -8.48 -1.09 6.16
CA VAL A 91 -8.46 -1.62 4.80
C VAL A 91 -9.08 -0.58 3.88
N LEU A 92 -8.29 -0.06 2.93
CA LEU A 92 -8.76 0.84 1.90
C LEU A 92 -9.22 0.02 0.70
N TYR A 93 -10.34 0.43 0.15
CA TYR A 93 -10.91 -0.17 -1.03
C TYR A 93 -11.37 0.88 -2.02
N GLU A 94 -11.52 0.44 -3.25
CA GLU A 94 -12.01 1.24 -4.36
C GLU A 94 -13.25 0.55 -4.94
N ILE A 95 -14.31 1.32 -5.17
CA ILE A 95 -15.49 0.91 -5.93
C ILE A 95 -15.39 1.53 -7.32
N ASP A 96 -15.43 0.69 -8.34
CA ASP A 96 -15.46 1.06 -9.75
C ASP A 96 -16.85 0.85 -10.35
N GLY A 97 -17.12 1.51 -11.46
CA GLY A 97 -18.39 1.41 -12.19
C GLY A 97 -19.15 2.75 -12.27
N GLY A 98 -18.70 3.77 -11.54
CA GLY A 98 -19.17 5.15 -11.70
C GLY A 98 -18.35 5.95 -12.72
N GLU A 99 -18.62 7.26 -12.81
CA GLU A 99 -17.79 8.21 -13.55
C GLU A 99 -16.36 8.29 -12.99
N ASP A 100 -16.26 8.33 -11.66
CA ASP A 100 -15.00 8.29 -10.92
C ASP A 100 -14.99 7.12 -9.93
N PRO A 101 -13.81 6.51 -9.66
CA PRO A 101 -13.69 5.49 -8.64
C PRO A 101 -13.92 6.09 -7.25
N ILE A 102 -14.71 5.39 -6.43
CA ILE A 102 -14.98 5.81 -5.04
C ILE A 102 -13.99 5.10 -4.12
N LEU A 103 -13.15 5.87 -3.44
CA LEU A 103 -12.21 5.37 -2.44
C LEU A 103 -12.79 5.50 -1.04
N ASP A 104 -12.81 4.39 -0.31
CA ASP A 104 -13.26 4.38 1.08
C ASP A 104 -12.52 3.31 1.89
N LYS A 105 -12.89 3.11 3.15
CA LYS A 105 -12.22 2.19 4.06
C LYS A 105 -13.20 1.47 4.98
N PHE A 106 -12.78 0.29 5.40
CA PHE A 106 -13.39 -0.38 6.54
C PHE A 106 -12.31 -0.68 7.59
N THR A 107 -12.75 -0.86 8.83
CA THR A 107 -11.88 -1.31 9.91
C THR A 107 -12.23 -2.72 10.33
N MET A 108 -11.25 -3.46 10.80
CA MET A 108 -11.46 -4.81 11.28
C MET A 108 -10.63 -5.06 12.53
N VAL A 109 -11.21 -5.74 13.52
CA VAL A 109 -10.52 -6.20 14.74
C VAL A 109 -10.75 -7.70 14.87
N GLY A 110 -9.70 -8.50 14.74
CA GLY A 110 -9.87 -9.94 14.55
C GLY A 110 -10.67 -10.21 13.28
N THR A 111 -11.77 -10.95 13.42
CA THR A 111 -12.72 -11.23 12.33
C THR A 111 -13.92 -10.28 12.32
N GLN A 112 -13.96 -9.28 13.20
CA GLN A 112 -15.08 -8.34 13.29
C GLN A 112 -14.84 -7.16 12.37
N VAL A 113 -15.69 -7.02 11.35
CA VAL A 113 -15.63 -5.94 10.35
C VAL A 113 -16.57 -4.81 10.75
N THR A 114 -16.11 -3.57 10.55
CA THR A 114 -16.92 -2.35 10.61
C THR A 114 -16.76 -1.61 9.28
N ILE A 115 -17.84 -1.56 8.50
CA ILE A 115 -17.92 -0.93 7.17
C ILE A 115 -19.24 -0.17 7.06
N ASP A 116 -19.25 0.92 6.29
CA ASP A 116 -20.48 1.61 5.92
C ASP A 116 -21.44 0.66 5.20
N GLN A 117 -22.74 0.77 5.52
CA GLN A 117 -23.71 -0.25 5.13
C GLN A 117 -24.05 -0.18 3.64
N SER A 118 -24.04 1.00 3.03
CA SER A 118 -24.33 1.14 1.61
C SER A 118 -23.70 2.40 1.01
N THR A 119 -23.46 2.34 -0.30
CA THR A 119 -22.89 3.42 -1.10
C THR A 119 -23.65 3.52 -2.42
N SER A 120 -23.98 4.74 -2.82
CA SER A 120 -24.62 5.00 -4.11
C SER A 120 -23.56 5.31 -5.18
N VAL A 121 -23.70 4.67 -6.33
CA VAL A 121 -22.81 4.79 -7.49
C VAL A 121 -23.63 5.22 -8.71
N GLU A 122 -23.23 6.31 -9.33
CA GLU A 122 -23.81 6.81 -10.58
C GLU A 122 -23.08 6.19 -11.76
N THR A 123 -23.72 5.19 -12.38
CA THR A 123 -23.17 4.45 -13.52
C THR A 123 -23.52 5.15 -14.83
N PRO A 124 -22.59 5.24 -15.81
CA PRO A 124 -22.85 5.92 -17.08
C PRO A 124 -23.83 5.17 -17.99
N SER A 125 -24.04 3.87 -17.75
CA SER A 125 -24.97 3.05 -18.53
C SER A 125 -25.55 1.89 -17.71
N SER A 126 -26.68 1.34 -18.15
CA SER A 126 -27.35 0.21 -17.49
C SER A 126 -26.52 -1.06 -17.43
N ASP A 127 -25.61 -1.22 -18.38
CA ASP A 127 -24.79 -2.42 -18.56
C ASP A 127 -23.46 -2.30 -17.81
N THR A 128 -23.17 -1.14 -17.21
CA THR A 128 -22.00 -0.96 -16.36
C THR A 128 -22.16 -1.76 -15.07
N GLU A 129 -21.17 -2.59 -14.80
CA GLU A 129 -21.08 -3.38 -13.56
C GLU A 129 -20.32 -2.59 -12.49
N VAL A 130 -20.88 -2.56 -11.28
CA VAL A 130 -20.20 -2.00 -10.12
C VAL A 130 -19.32 -3.09 -9.51
N THR A 131 -18.03 -2.80 -9.34
CA THR A 131 -17.06 -3.74 -8.75
C THR A 131 -16.33 -3.08 -7.60
N ALA A 132 -15.75 -3.87 -6.69
CA ALA A 132 -14.97 -3.34 -5.59
C ALA A 132 -13.70 -4.16 -5.38
N ARG A 133 -12.60 -3.49 -5.05
CA ARG A 133 -11.32 -4.14 -4.77
C ARG A 133 -10.58 -3.48 -3.62
N VAL A 134 -9.89 -4.29 -2.82
CA VAL A 134 -8.99 -3.78 -1.78
C VAL A 134 -7.71 -3.28 -2.44
N THR A 135 -7.32 -2.06 -2.11
CA THR A 135 -6.12 -1.41 -2.67
C THR A 135 -4.98 -1.37 -1.66
N GLN A 136 -5.30 -1.24 -0.36
CA GLN A 136 -4.29 -1.16 0.69
C GLN A 136 -4.80 -1.74 2.00
N VAL A 137 -3.91 -2.37 2.75
CA VAL A 137 -4.15 -2.83 4.12
C VAL A 137 -3.08 -2.23 5.01
N VAL A 138 -3.51 -1.63 6.12
CA VAL A 138 -2.63 -1.07 7.14
C VAL A 138 -3.01 -1.69 8.47
N GLU A 139 -2.08 -2.39 9.08
CA GLU A 139 -2.22 -2.84 10.46
C GLU A 139 -2.16 -1.63 11.40
N THR A 140 -3.12 -1.54 12.30
CA THR A 140 -3.17 -0.50 13.33
C THR A 140 -2.84 -1.15 14.66
N THR A 141 -1.69 -0.82 15.23
CA THR A 141 -1.47 -1.00 16.66
C THR A 141 -2.33 0.02 17.38
N ASP A 142 -3.36 -0.45 18.09
CA ASP A 142 -3.98 0.34 19.15
C ASP A 142 -2.87 0.52 20.20
N GLU A 143 -2.17 1.66 20.17
CA GLU A 143 -1.21 2.01 21.22
C GLU A 143 -2.04 2.34 22.46
N GLY A 144 -2.33 1.30 23.24
CA GLY A 144 -2.94 1.42 24.57
C GLY A 144 -2.09 2.20 25.55
#